data_AF-A0A3A5H8P3-F1
#
_entry.id   AF-A0A3A5H8P3-F1
#
_cell.length_a   1.000
_cell.length_b   1.000
_cell.length_c   1.000
_cell.angle_alpha   90.00
_cell.angle_beta   90.00
_cell.angle_gamma   90.00
#
_symmetry.space_group_name_H-M   'P 1'
#
loop_
_entity.id
_entity.type
_entity.pdbx_description
1 polymer ?
#
loop_
_entity_poly.entity_id
_entity_poly.type
_entity_poly.pdbx_seq_one_letter_code
_entity_poly.pdbx_strand_id
1 'polypeptide(L)'
;MPAPKKGYRLGGSPAHQRLIISNLATALFEHGRITTTEAKARVLRPHAEKLITKAKKGDLHNRREVLKTIRDKGVVHVLFTEIAPLMAERPGGYTRITKIGPRKGDNAPMAVIELVTEAFSPKAPKAAPAAEVVEAPVEETEVVETEVATVADVDGNADVAEPLEDGSAPEGFEIKGNKDSMKFHTPASQWYDQTVAEVWFRTEEAAEAAGFTKAG
;
A
#
# COMPACT_ATOMS: atom_id res chain seq x y z
N MET A 1 10.97 -1.62 14.10
CA MET A 1 11.69 -2.86 13.70
C MET A 1 10.69 -3.80 13.02
N PRO A 2 11.07 -4.80 12.19
CA PRO A 2 10.16 -5.91 11.86
C PRO A 2 9.90 -6.80 13.08
N ALA A 3 8.90 -7.68 12.99
CA ALA A 3 8.49 -8.55 14.09
C ALA A 3 9.64 -9.49 14.54
N PRO A 4 9.93 -9.61 15.84
CA PRO A 4 11.01 -10.46 16.33
C PRO A 4 10.62 -11.94 16.18
N LYS A 5 11.50 -12.73 15.56
CA LYS A 5 11.29 -14.19 15.43
C LYS A 5 11.15 -14.85 16.81
N LYS A 6 10.21 -15.80 16.96
CA LYS A 6 10.14 -16.70 18.13
C LYS A 6 11.32 -17.70 18.09
N GLY A 7 11.97 -17.94 19.23
CA GLY A 7 13.15 -18.82 19.34
C GLY A 7 14.51 -18.14 19.05
N TYR A 8 15.52 -18.98 18.79
CA TYR A 8 16.95 -18.63 18.75
C TYR A 8 17.32 -17.45 17.82
N ARG A 9 18.35 -16.69 18.21
CA ARG A 9 18.87 -15.49 17.54
C ARG A 9 20.08 -15.81 16.67
N LEU A 10 20.18 -15.22 15.48
CA LEU A 10 21.34 -15.42 14.60
C LEU A 10 22.62 -14.91 15.28
N GLY A 11 23.64 -15.75 15.41
CA GLY A 11 24.88 -15.40 16.12
C GLY A 11 24.77 -15.43 17.66
N GLY A 12 23.75 -16.11 18.21
CA GLY A 12 23.60 -16.37 19.65
C GLY A 12 22.95 -15.22 20.43
N SER A 13 23.38 -13.97 20.23
CA SER A 13 22.88 -12.82 20.99
C SER A 13 22.02 -11.84 20.14
N PRO A 14 21.09 -11.11 20.76
CA PRO A 14 20.32 -10.06 20.06
C PRO A 14 21.21 -8.94 19.50
N ALA A 15 22.34 -8.65 20.13
CA ALA A 15 23.30 -7.66 19.64
C ALA A 15 24.03 -8.16 18.38
N HIS A 16 24.53 -9.39 18.41
CA HIS A 16 25.22 -9.99 17.27
C HIS A 16 24.27 -10.15 16.06
N GLN A 17 23.00 -10.54 16.28
CA GLN A 17 22.01 -10.58 15.20
C GLN A 17 21.84 -9.22 14.50
N ARG A 18 21.83 -8.10 15.24
CA ARG A 18 21.73 -6.75 14.63
C ARG A 18 22.93 -6.46 13.72
N LEU A 19 24.14 -6.82 14.15
CA LEU A 19 25.37 -6.62 13.37
C LEU A 19 25.40 -7.51 12.12
N ILE A 20 25.00 -8.79 12.24
CA ILE A 20 24.86 -9.70 11.10
C ILE A 20 23.88 -9.14 10.06
N ILE A 21 22.72 -8.63 10.48
CA ILE A 21 21.72 -8.06 9.58
C ILE A 21 22.20 -6.74 8.96
N SER A 22 22.87 -5.87 9.74
CA SER A 22 23.53 -4.65 9.26
C SER A 22 24.48 -4.98 8.10
N ASN A 23 25.44 -5.87 8.32
CA ASN A 23 26.49 -6.16 7.35
C ASN A 23 25.94 -6.87 6.11
N LEU A 24 24.95 -7.75 6.27
CA LEU A 24 24.25 -8.39 5.15
C LEU A 24 23.39 -7.39 4.34
N ALA A 25 22.82 -6.37 4.97
CA ALA A 25 22.10 -5.32 4.26
C ALA A 25 23.05 -4.40 3.49
N THR A 26 24.21 -4.05 4.06
CA THR A 26 25.28 -3.33 3.36
C THR A 26 25.70 -4.09 2.10
N ALA A 27 26.14 -5.34 2.23
CA ALA A 27 26.61 -6.15 1.10
C ALA A 27 25.52 -6.42 0.03
N LEU A 28 24.24 -6.51 0.42
CA LEU A 28 23.13 -6.64 -0.54
C LEU A 28 22.92 -5.37 -1.38
N PHE A 29 23.12 -4.18 -0.81
CA PHE A 29 23.00 -2.92 -1.55
C PHE A 29 24.29 -2.54 -2.29
N GLU A 30 25.45 -2.99 -1.81
CA GLU A 30 26.76 -2.81 -2.46
C GLU A 30 26.95 -3.70 -3.70
N HIS A 31 26.42 -4.92 -3.70
CA HIS A 31 26.62 -5.89 -4.79
C HIS A 31 25.32 -6.26 -5.53
N GLY A 32 24.15 -5.79 -5.07
CA GLY A 32 22.82 -6.16 -5.59
C GLY A 32 22.38 -7.61 -5.36
N ARG A 33 23.33 -8.53 -5.14
CA ARG A 33 23.13 -9.98 -5.08
C ARG A 33 24.14 -10.64 -4.13
N ILE A 34 23.68 -11.40 -3.14
CA ILE A 34 24.54 -12.13 -2.19
C ILE A 34 24.08 -13.57 -1.94
N THR A 35 25.03 -14.49 -1.80
CA THR A 35 24.81 -15.89 -1.45
C THR A 35 24.97 -16.10 0.06
N THR A 36 23.96 -16.67 0.73
CA THR A 36 23.97 -16.88 2.19
C THR A 36 23.13 -18.10 2.59
N THR A 37 22.96 -18.38 3.88
CA THR A 37 22.06 -19.47 4.31
C THR A 37 20.60 -19.03 4.26
N GLU A 38 19.67 -19.95 3.94
CA GLU A 38 18.24 -19.63 3.83
C GLU A 38 17.69 -18.94 5.09
N ALA A 39 18.16 -19.35 6.27
CA ALA A 39 17.80 -18.75 7.55
C ALA A 39 18.28 -17.28 7.69
N LYS A 40 19.45 -16.92 7.14
CA LYS A 40 19.93 -15.53 7.10
C LYS A 40 19.13 -14.72 6.08
N ALA A 41 18.94 -15.23 4.87
CA ALA A 41 18.20 -14.55 3.80
C ALA A 41 16.75 -14.23 4.22
N ARG A 42 16.02 -15.19 4.81
CA ARG A 42 14.64 -14.99 5.30
C ARG A 42 14.53 -13.94 6.41
N VAL A 43 15.56 -13.78 7.25
CA VAL A 43 15.60 -12.74 8.28
C VAL A 43 16.01 -11.39 7.70
N LEU A 44 16.84 -11.36 6.65
CA LEU A 44 17.28 -10.13 6.00
C LEU A 44 16.15 -9.40 5.26
N ARG A 45 15.29 -10.13 4.53
CA ARG A 45 14.18 -9.56 3.73
C ARG A 45 13.39 -8.43 4.42
N PRO A 46 12.71 -8.65 5.57
CA PRO A 46 11.89 -7.61 6.21
C PRO A 46 12.70 -6.47 6.86
N HIS A 47 14.04 -6.55 6.85
CA HIS A 47 14.91 -5.41 7.13
C HIS A 47 15.29 -4.66 5.84
N ALA A 48 15.77 -5.36 4.81
CA ALA A 48 16.15 -4.77 3.52
C ALA A 48 14.96 -4.07 2.84
N GLU A 49 13.81 -4.73 2.76
CA GLU A 49 12.58 -4.16 2.20
C GLU A 49 12.18 -2.85 2.93
N LYS A 50 12.35 -2.78 4.26
CA LYS A 50 12.04 -1.57 5.05
C LYS A 50 13.09 -0.46 4.89
N LEU A 51 14.34 -0.78 4.57
CA LEU A 51 15.36 0.21 4.25
C LEU A 51 15.10 0.81 2.86
N ILE A 52 14.70 0.01 1.87
CA ILE A 52 14.29 0.48 0.55
C ILE A 52 13.03 1.36 0.64
N THR A 53 12.00 0.97 1.41
CA THR A 53 10.80 1.81 1.62
C THR A 53 11.14 3.16 2.28
N LYS A 54 12.17 3.22 3.16
CA LYS A 54 12.67 4.50 3.69
C LYS A 54 13.43 5.30 2.62
N ALA A 55 14.27 4.65 1.82
CA ALA A 55 15.04 5.29 0.76
C ALA A 55 14.15 5.92 -0.31
N LYS A 56 13.06 5.24 -0.70
CA LYS A 56 12.04 5.75 -1.63
C LYS A 56 11.37 7.07 -1.19
N LYS A 57 11.40 7.42 0.10
CA LYS A 57 10.88 8.71 0.59
C LYS A 57 11.86 9.88 0.40
N GLY A 58 13.12 9.62 0.07
CA GLY A 58 14.14 10.62 -0.29
C GLY A 58 14.68 11.52 0.85
N ASP A 59 13.85 11.81 1.86
CA ASP A 59 14.07 12.87 2.84
C ASP A 59 15.26 12.68 3.80
N LEU A 60 15.66 13.78 4.44
CA LEU A 60 16.80 13.83 5.37
C LEU A 60 16.57 13.01 6.66
N HIS A 61 15.33 12.86 7.11
CA HIS A 61 15.00 12.06 8.29
C HIS A 61 15.22 10.57 8.00
N ASN A 62 14.74 10.08 6.86
CA ASN A 62 14.91 8.71 6.41
C ASN A 62 16.38 8.38 6.10
N ARG A 63 17.17 9.33 5.55
CA ARG A 63 18.63 9.17 5.45
C ARG A 63 19.28 8.98 6.84
N ARG A 64 18.94 9.82 7.83
CA ARG A 64 19.42 9.68 9.22
C ARG A 64 18.97 8.37 9.88
N GLU A 65 17.76 7.91 9.60
CA GLU A 65 17.22 6.64 10.08
C GLU A 65 17.89 5.41 9.46
N VAL A 66 18.22 5.44 8.17
CA VAL A 66 18.99 4.38 7.50
C VAL A 66 20.41 4.31 8.07
N LEU A 67 21.05 5.46 8.33
CA LEU A 67 22.38 5.54 8.94
C LEU A 67 22.49 4.93 10.36
N LYS A 68 21.36 4.76 11.08
CA LYS A 68 21.32 4.00 12.34
C LYS A 68 21.51 2.48 12.13
N THR A 69 21.36 1.99 10.90
CA THR A 69 21.45 0.57 10.54
C THR A 69 22.67 0.29 9.66
N ILE A 70 22.85 1.06 8.58
CA ILE A 70 24.00 0.95 7.67
C ILE A 70 24.94 2.12 7.96
N ARG A 71 26.17 1.81 8.40
CA ARG A 71 27.16 2.84 8.78
C ARG A 71 27.94 3.41 7.59
N ASP A 72 27.96 2.70 6.47
CA ASP A 72 28.69 3.11 5.28
C ASP A 72 27.93 4.21 4.53
N LYS A 73 28.60 5.33 4.25
CA LYS A 73 28.00 6.49 3.57
C LYS A 73 27.89 6.30 2.05
N GLY A 74 28.79 5.53 1.44
CA GLY A 74 28.76 5.21 0.00
C GLY A 74 27.60 4.27 -0.32
N VAL A 75 27.42 3.21 0.46
CA VAL A 75 26.27 2.30 0.29
C VAL A 75 24.93 3.01 0.58
N VAL A 76 24.90 3.95 1.53
CA VAL A 76 23.73 4.82 1.74
C VAL A 76 23.51 5.83 0.62
N HIS A 77 24.55 6.26 -0.11
CA HIS A 77 24.40 7.07 -1.32
C HIS A 77 23.71 6.24 -2.42
N VAL A 78 24.31 5.13 -2.84
CA VAL A 78 23.79 4.19 -3.86
C VAL A 78 22.34 3.77 -3.58
N LEU A 79 22.00 3.49 -2.31
CA LEU A 79 20.64 3.14 -1.90
C LEU A 79 19.60 4.24 -2.20
N PHE A 80 19.98 5.51 -2.12
CA PHE A 80 19.10 6.65 -2.37
C PHE A 80 19.20 7.22 -3.80
N THR A 81 20.33 7.05 -4.50
CA THR A 81 20.53 7.59 -5.86
C THR A 81 20.19 6.60 -6.98
N GLU A 82 20.41 5.30 -6.76
CA GLU A 82 20.25 4.27 -7.78
C GLU A 82 19.12 3.30 -7.43
N ILE A 83 19.20 2.68 -6.26
CA ILE A 83 18.26 1.62 -5.87
C ILE A 83 16.85 2.18 -5.60
N ALA A 84 16.73 3.33 -4.93
CA ALA A 84 15.41 3.89 -4.61
C ALA A 84 14.61 4.34 -5.85
N PRO A 85 15.18 5.05 -6.86
CA PRO A 85 14.47 5.38 -8.10
C PRO A 85 14.06 4.14 -8.90
N LEU A 86 14.94 3.15 -9.07
CA LEU A 86 14.62 1.89 -9.77
C LEU A 86 13.45 1.11 -9.12
N MET A 87 13.20 1.37 -7.83
CA MET A 87 12.14 0.72 -7.05
C MET A 87 10.91 1.62 -6.86
N ALA A 88 10.84 2.81 -7.47
CA ALA A 88 9.84 3.84 -7.18
C ALA A 88 8.38 3.37 -7.38
N GLU A 89 8.07 2.79 -8.53
CA GLU A 89 6.73 2.32 -8.91
C GLU A 89 6.30 1.06 -8.15
N ARG A 90 7.27 0.21 -7.77
CA ARG A 90 7.03 -1.09 -7.14
C ARG A 90 6.48 -0.93 -5.71
N PRO A 91 5.26 -1.38 -5.38
CA PRO A 91 4.68 -1.16 -4.04
C PRO A 91 5.35 -2.00 -2.93
N GLY A 92 5.98 -3.12 -3.28
CA GLY A 92 6.70 -3.98 -2.35
C GLY A 92 7.39 -5.16 -3.03
N GLY A 93 8.01 -6.04 -2.24
CA GLY A 93 8.69 -7.22 -2.77
C GLY A 93 10.00 -6.91 -3.52
N TYR A 94 10.75 -5.91 -3.07
CA TYR A 94 11.99 -5.42 -3.68
C TYR A 94 13.16 -6.45 -3.71
N THR A 95 13.04 -7.55 -2.96
CA THR A 95 14.07 -8.60 -2.85
C THR A 95 13.50 -9.98 -3.18
N ARG A 96 14.20 -10.72 -4.04
CA ARG A 96 13.93 -12.13 -4.39
C ARG A 96 14.84 -13.05 -3.56
N ILE A 97 14.32 -14.21 -3.15
CA ILE A 97 15.13 -15.31 -2.59
C ILE A 97 15.03 -16.49 -3.55
N THR A 98 16.18 -16.97 -4.01
CA THR A 98 16.32 -18.14 -4.87
C THR A 98 17.08 -19.20 -4.09
N LYS A 99 16.46 -20.36 -3.84
CA LYS A 99 17.11 -21.48 -3.13
C LYS A 99 18.22 -22.09 -4.00
N ILE A 100 19.30 -22.54 -3.37
CA ILE A 100 20.42 -23.23 -4.01
C ILE A 100 20.68 -24.54 -3.25
N GLY A 101 21.34 -25.51 -3.89
CA GLY A 101 21.77 -26.76 -3.25
C GLY A 101 22.55 -26.51 -1.94
N PRO A 102 22.50 -27.46 -0.99
CA PRO A 102 23.08 -27.29 0.33
C PRO A 102 24.61 -27.19 0.28
N ARG A 103 25.20 -26.52 1.27
CA ARG A 103 26.64 -26.34 1.36
C ARG A 103 27.35 -27.66 1.71
N LYS A 104 28.36 -28.03 0.91
CA LYS A 104 29.29 -29.13 1.22
C LYS A 104 30.00 -28.86 2.55
N GLY A 105 29.99 -29.84 3.46
CA GLY A 105 30.56 -29.73 4.81
C GLY A 105 29.48 -29.83 5.89
N ASP A 106 28.70 -28.76 6.07
CA ASP A 106 27.66 -28.68 7.12
C ASP A 106 26.23 -28.95 6.62
N ASN A 107 26.07 -29.26 5.32
CA ASN A 107 24.78 -29.47 4.64
C ASN A 107 23.77 -28.32 4.83
N ALA A 108 24.24 -27.11 5.14
CA ALA A 108 23.36 -25.99 5.41
C ALA A 108 22.57 -25.57 4.16
N PRO A 109 21.24 -25.33 4.25
CA PRO A 109 20.44 -24.88 3.12
C PRO A 109 20.87 -23.47 2.70
N MET A 110 21.32 -23.33 1.45
CA MET A 110 21.80 -22.09 0.88
C MET A 110 20.72 -21.39 0.05
N ALA A 111 20.82 -20.07 -0.05
CA ALA A 111 20.00 -19.27 -0.93
C ALA A 111 20.75 -18.01 -1.37
N VAL A 112 20.51 -17.59 -2.61
CA VAL A 112 20.81 -16.21 -3.04
C VAL A 112 19.66 -15.31 -2.61
N ILE A 113 19.99 -14.12 -2.15
CA ILE A 113 19.07 -12.99 -2.03
C ILE A 113 19.57 -11.85 -2.92
N GLU A 114 18.66 -11.32 -3.73
CA GLU A 114 18.97 -10.39 -4.82
C GLU A 114 17.90 -9.30 -4.94
N LEU A 115 18.29 -8.10 -5.37
CA LEU A 115 17.39 -7.00 -5.68
C LEU A 115 16.62 -7.28 -6.98
N VAL A 116 15.34 -6.93 -7.02
CA VAL A 116 14.49 -7.10 -8.22
C VAL A 116 14.67 -5.92 -9.17
N THR A 117 15.62 -6.03 -10.10
CA THR A 117 15.89 -5.01 -11.14
C THR A 117 14.89 -5.01 -12.31
N GLU A 118 13.99 -5.98 -12.37
CA GLU A 118 12.90 -6.04 -13.34
C GLU A 118 11.92 -4.88 -13.13
N ALA A 119 11.49 -4.23 -14.24
CA ALA A 119 10.44 -3.21 -14.20
C ALA A 119 9.14 -3.76 -13.60
N PHE A 120 8.37 -2.91 -12.90
CA PHE A 120 7.15 -3.33 -12.23
C PHE A 120 5.95 -3.28 -13.18
N SER A 121 5.78 -4.33 -14.01
CA SER A 121 4.50 -4.55 -14.69
C SER A 121 3.45 -5.01 -13.67
N PRO A 122 2.34 -4.26 -13.46
CA PRO A 122 1.25 -4.71 -12.62
C PRO A 122 0.53 -5.86 -13.33
N LYS A 123 0.64 -7.08 -12.79
CA LYS A 123 -0.17 -8.19 -13.27
C LYS A 123 -1.64 -7.88 -12.94
N ALA A 124 -2.47 -7.73 -13.97
CA ALA A 124 -3.91 -7.52 -13.84
C ALA A 124 -4.51 -8.54 -12.85
N PRO A 125 -5.48 -8.13 -12.01
CA PRO A 125 -6.09 -9.01 -11.03
C PRO A 125 -6.66 -10.23 -11.75
N LYS A 126 -6.14 -11.42 -11.43
CA LYS A 126 -6.72 -12.66 -11.98
C LYS A 126 -8.12 -12.77 -11.38
N ALA A 127 -9.14 -12.54 -12.21
CA ALA A 127 -10.53 -12.69 -11.82
C ALA A 127 -10.71 -14.02 -11.07
N ALA A 128 -11.41 -13.96 -9.93
CA ALA A 128 -11.88 -15.17 -9.27
C ALA A 128 -12.77 -15.92 -10.28
N PRO A 129 -12.74 -17.26 -10.32
CA PRO A 129 -13.71 -18.00 -11.13
C PRO A 129 -15.10 -17.64 -10.61
N ALA A 130 -15.93 -17.05 -11.47
CA ALA A 130 -17.32 -16.80 -11.15
C ALA A 130 -17.99 -18.15 -10.86
N ALA A 131 -18.68 -18.24 -9.72
CA ALA A 131 -19.54 -19.38 -9.46
C ALA A 131 -20.72 -19.34 -10.44
N GLU A 132 -21.15 -20.50 -10.91
CA GLU A 132 -22.24 -20.64 -11.86
C GLU A 132 -23.55 -20.08 -11.27
N VAL A 133 -24.12 -19.06 -11.92
CA VAL A 133 -25.53 -18.69 -11.77
C VAL A 133 -26.20 -19.14 -13.05
N VAL A 134 -27.20 -20.02 -12.91
CA VAL A 134 -27.85 -20.69 -14.05
C VAL A 134 -28.79 -19.72 -14.76
N GLU A 135 -28.72 -19.70 -16.08
CA GLU A 135 -29.49 -18.83 -16.97
C GLU A 135 -30.96 -19.27 -17.10
N ALA A 136 -31.88 -18.30 -17.10
CA ALA A 136 -33.27 -18.44 -17.51
C ALA A 136 -33.72 -17.13 -18.22
N PRO A 137 -34.53 -17.17 -19.30
CA PRO A 137 -34.23 -16.30 -20.45
C PRO A 137 -35.22 -15.14 -20.71
N VAL A 138 -34.62 -13.99 -21.07
CA VAL A 138 -34.92 -13.08 -22.21
C VAL A 138 -36.37 -12.77 -22.64
N GLU A 139 -36.72 -11.48 -22.62
CA GLU A 139 -37.37 -10.68 -23.69
C GLU A 139 -36.74 -9.26 -23.60
N GLU A 140 -36.06 -8.74 -24.64
CA GLU A 140 -36.55 -7.80 -25.68
C GLU A 140 -36.97 -6.40 -25.16
N THR A 141 -36.51 -5.24 -25.68
CA THR A 141 -35.70 -4.81 -26.86
C THR A 141 -34.79 -3.60 -26.45
N GLU A 142 -34.00 -2.86 -27.27
CA GLU A 142 -33.67 -2.84 -28.71
C GLU A 142 -32.18 -2.38 -28.96
N VAL A 143 -31.92 -1.25 -29.66
CA VAL A 143 -30.58 -0.64 -29.93
C VAL A 143 -30.64 0.91 -29.71
N VAL A 144 -29.74 1.84 -30.07
CA VAL A 144 -28.63 2.00 -31.06
C VAL A 144 -27.48 2.86 -30.44
N GLU A 145 -26.29 2.87 -31.04
CA GLU A 145 -25.13 3.74 -30.71
C GLU A 145 -25.38 5.26 -30.93
N THR A 146 -24.74 6.14 -30.14
CA THR A 146 -23.66 7.07 -30.59
C THR A 146 -23.15 8.00 -29.48
N GLU A 147 -21.92 8.52 -29.60
CA GLU A 147 -21.31 9.43 -28.62
C GLU A 147 -21.62 10.92 -28.89
N VAL A 148 -21.50 11.72 -27.81
CA VAL A 148 -21.16 13.17 -27.72
C VAL A 148 -22.25 14.09 -27.15
N ALA A 149 -21.87 14.73 -26.04
CA ALA A 149 -22.45 15.91 -25.36
C ALA A 149 -23.70 15.74 -24.46
N THR A 150 -23.57 16.30 -23.25
CA THR A 150 -24.63 16.74 -22.29
C THR A 150 -25.67 15.73 -21.80
N VAL A 151 -25.34 15.10 -20.67
CA VAL A 151 -26.26 14.67 -19.59
C VAL A 151 -25.59 15.06 -18.26
N ALA A 152 -26.23 15.63 -17.22
CA ALA A 152 -27.65 15.81 -16.89
C ALA A 152 -28.40 14.49 -16.59
N ASP A 153 -28.13 13.97 -15.39
CA ASP A 153 -28.86 12.88 -14.71
C ASP A 153 -28.79 11.50 -15.44
N VAL A 154 -29.13 10.36 -14.83
CA VAL A 154 -29.79 10.07 -13.55
C VAL A 154 -29.04 8.96 -12.82
N ASP A 155 -28.85 9.08 -11.49
CA ASP A 155 -28.90 7.90 -10.61
C ASP A 155 -29.67 8.19 -9.30
N GLY A 156 -30.92 8.63 -9.48
CA GLY A 156 -32.04 8.13 -8.68
C GLY A 156 -32.33 8.76 -7.32
N ASN A 157 -31.48 9.63 -6.77
CA ASN A 157 -31.78 10.28 -5.48
C ASN A 157 -31.60 11.80 -5.51
N ALA A 158 -32.74 12.52 -5.54
CA ALA A 158 -32.80 13.98 -5.56
C ALA A 158 -32.34 14.66 -4.25
N ASP A 159 -32.08 13.89 -3.19
CA ASP A 159 -31.70 14.37 -1.86
C ASP A 159 -30.19 14.28 -1.57
N VAL A 160 -29.37 14.06 -2.61
CA VAL A 160 -27.89 14.11 -2.57
C VAL A 160 -27.38 15.27 -3.42
N ALA A 161 -26.39 16.03 -2.94
CA ALA A 161 -25.73 17.09 -3.70
C ALA A 161 -24.24 17.22 -3.37
N GLU A 162 -23.47 17.78 -4.30
CA GLU A 162 -22.07 18.19 -4.05
C GLU A 162 -22.01 19.61 -3.45
N PRO A 163 -20.96 19.97 -2.70
CA PRO A 163 -20.79 21.34 -2.18
C PRO A 163 -20.69 22.39 -3.30
N LEU A 164 -21.13 23.61 -3.00
CA LEU A 164 -20.92 24.78 -3.87
C LEU A 164 -19.42 25.11 -3.99
N GLU A 165 -19.05 25.96 -4.97
CA GLU A 165 -17.63 26.34 -5.19
C GLU A 165 -16.96 26.96 -3.96
N ASP A 166 -17.72 27.66 -3.10
CA ASP A 166 -17.30 28.19 -1.80
C ASP A 166 -17.31 27.14 -0.65
N GLY A 167 -17.38 25.85 -0.96
CA GLY A 167 -17.47 24.74 0.01
C GLY A 167 -18.78 24.70 0.82
N SER A 168 -19.76 25.54 0.47
CA SER A 168 -20.98 25.78 1.24
C SER A 168 -22.14 24.86 0.84
N ALA A 169 -23.16 24.80 1.71
CA ALA A 169 -24.37 23.98 1.51
C ALA A 169 -25.24 24.50 0.35
N PRO A 170 -25.70 23.62 -0.55
CA PRO A 170 -26.84 23.92 -1.43
C PRO A 170 -28.14 24.12 -0.63
N GLU A 171 -29.07 24.92 -1.14
CA GLU A 171 -30.30 25.26 -0.42
C GLU A 171 -31.15 24.01 -0.08
N GLY A 172 -31.48 23.85 1.21
CA GLY A 172 -32.28 22.73 1.72
C GLY A 172 -31.49 21.45 2.02
N PHE A 173 -30.16 21.43 1.94
CA PHE A 173 -29.33 20.28 2.31
C PHE A 173 -28.56 20.57 3.61
N GLU A 174 -29.09 20.09 4.75
CA GLU A 174 -28.55 20.42 6.09
C GLU A 174 -27.63 19.34 6.69
N ILE A 175 -27.40 18.23 5.99
CA ILE A 175 -26.64 17.09 6.52
C ILE A 175 -25.30 16.96 5.80
N LYS A 176 -24.20 17.03 6.56
CA LYS A 176 -22.82 17.01 6.05
C LYS A 176 -22.29 15.58 5.92
N GLY A 177 -22.03 15.12 4.70
CA GLY A 177 -21.34 13.86 4.41
C GLY A 177 -19.83 14.04 4.25
N ASN A 178 -19.05 13.11 4.80
CA ASN A 178 -17.59 13.02 4.60
C ASN A 178 -17.25 11.68 3.91
N LYS A 179 -16.75 11.76 2.67
CA LYS A 179 -16.44 10.63 1.78
C LYS A 179 -15.30 9.78 2.37
N ASP A 180 -14.32 10.43 3.00
CA ASP A 180 -13.14 9.79 3.60
C ASP A 180 -13.47 8.80 4.75
N SER A 181 -14.52 9.07 5.53
CA SER A 181 -14.92 8.25 6.68
C SER A 181 -16.27 7.55 6.56
N MET A 182 -16.98 7.73 5.44
CA MET A 182 -18.35 7.23 5.20
C MET A 182 -19.30 7.57 6.36
N LYS A 183 -19.28 8.83 6.79
CA LYS A 183 -20.11 9.35 7.89
C LYS A 183 -20.88 10.60 7.51
N PHE A 184 -22.08 10.72 8.06
CA PHE A 184 -22.88 11.94 7.99
C PHE A 184 -23.06 12.59 9.37
N HIS A 185 -23.08 13.92 9.38
CA HIS A 185 -23.31 14.75 10.55
C HIS A 185 -24.54 15.62 10.32
N THR A 186 -25.51 15.53 11.23
CA THR A 186 -26.70 16.38 11.23
C THR A 186 -26.45 17.66 12.06
N PRO A 187 -27.28 18.72 11.92
CA PRO A 187 -27.12 19.95 12.71
C PRO A 187 -27.17 19.77 14.24
N ALA A 188 -27.60 18.60 14.74
CA ALA A 188 -27.60 18.24 16.15
C ALA A 188 -26.34 17.48 16.63
N SER A 189 -25.42 17.08 15.73
CA SER A 189 -24.19 16.38 16.10
C SER A 189 -23.14 17.35 16.67
N GLN A 190 -22.43 16.93 17.71
CA GLN A 190 -21.42 17.73 18.42
C GLN A 190 -20.27 18.22 17.53
N TRP A 191 -20.08 17.57 16.38
CA TRP A 191 -19.02 17.86 15.42
C TRP A 191 -19.50 18.60 14.16
N TYR A 192 -20.79 18.94 14.05
CA TYR A 192 -21.37 19.52 12.84
C TYR A 192 -20.60 20.76 12.33
N ASP A 193 -20.31 21.73 13.20
CA ASP A 193 -19.58 22.95 12.83
C ASP A 193 -18.11 22.69 12.46
N GLN A 194 -17.52 21.61 12.97
CA GLN A 194 -16.10 21.25 12.74
C GLN A 194 -15.91 20.37 11.49
N THR A 195 -16.95 19.68 11.04
CA THR A 195 -16.90 18.84 9.84
C THR A 195 -16.94 19.69 8.56
N VAL A 196 -15.96 19.49 7.70
CA VAL A 196 -15.99 19.91 6.29
C VAL A 196 -16.78 18.88 5.48
N ALA A 197 -17.73 19.33 4.68
CA ALA A 197 -18.59 18.47 3.88
C ALA A 197 -18.01 18.24 2.48
N GLU A 198 -18.09 16.99 2.03
CA GLU A 198 -17.70 16.54 0.68
C GLU A 198 -18.91 16.01 -0.11
N VAL A 199 -20.03 15.76 0.59
CA VAL A 199 -21.39 15.53 0.09
C VAL A 199 -22.34 16.28 1.02
N TRP A 200 -23.47 16.76 0.50
CA TRP A 200 -24.58 17.28 1.29
C TRP A 200 -25.83 16.43 1.05
N PHE A 201 -26.61 16.19 2.11
CA PHE A 201 -27.87 15.44 2.06
C PHE A 201 -29.04 16.27 2.60
N ARG A 202 -30.26 16.05 2.08
CA ARG A 202 -31.48 16.63 2.67
C ARG A 202 -32.01 15.85 3.87
N THR A 203 -31.89 14.53 3.86
CA THR A 203 -32.48 13.63 4.87
C THR A 203 -31.45 12.62 5.38
N GLU A 204 -31.64 12.13 6.62
CA GLU A 204 -30.79 11.07 7.16
C GLU A 204 -30.94 9.78 6.35
N GLU A 205 -32.15 9.48 5.88
CA GLU A 205 -32.46 8.31 5.04
C GLU A 205 -31.72 8.34 3.70
N ALA A 206 -31.57 9.52 3.07
CA ALA A 206 -30.76 9.67 1.85
C ALA A 206 -29.26 9.44 2.10
N ALA A 207 -28.75 9.83 3.27
CA ALA A 207 -27.37 9.58 3.66
C ALA A 207 -27.11 8.09 3.92
N GLU A 208 -28.02 7.40 4.63
CA GLU A 208 -27.94 5.96 4.87
C GLU A 208 -28.12 5.14 3.58
N ALA A 209 -29.01 5.56 2.68
CA ALA A 209 -29.15 4.96 1.35
C ALA A 209 -27.90 5.13 0.48
N ALA A 210 -27.18 6.25 0.62
CA ALA A 210 -25.87 6.47 0.01
C ALA A 210 -24.70 5.73 0.74
N GLY A 211 -24.99 4.92 1.76
CA GLY A 211 -24.01 4.12 2.49
C GLY A 211 -23.23 4.87 3.57
N PHE A 212 -23.64 6.09 3.95
CA PHE A 212 -23.02 6.85 5.03
C PHE A 212 -23.62 6.45 6.38
N THR A 213 -22.80 6.43 7.42
CA THR A 213 -23.21 6.07 8.79
C THR A 213 -23.37 7.30 9.67
N LYS A 214 -24.37 7.31 10.56
CA LYS A 214 -24.59 8.45 11.45
C LYS A 214 -23.42 8.66 12.40
N ALA A 215 -22.83 9.86 12.38
CA ALA A 215 -21.93 10.29 13.45
C ALA A 215 -22.73 10.52 14.74
N GLY A 216 -22.20 10.05 15.87
CA GLY A 216 -22.80 10.25 17.19
C GLY A 216 -22.48 11.59 17.83
#